data_AF-A0A522YSS4-F1
#
_entry.id   AF-A0A522YSS4-F1
#
_cell.length_a   1.000
_cell.length_b   1.000
_cell.length_c   1.000
_cell.angle_alpha   90.00
_cell.angle_beta   90.00
_cell.angle_gamma   90.00
#
_symmetry.space_group_name_H-M   'P 1'
#
loop_
_entity.id
_entity.type
_entity.pdbx_description
1 polymer ?
#
loop_
_entity_poly.entity_id
_entity_poly.type
_entity_poly.pdbx_seq_one_letter_code
_entity_poly.pdbx_strand_id
1 'polypeptide(L)'
;MKRLILSVLFLTAVAPLVRAAEAEPDGCRACHSEERFRVQNKKIYDYYQDWKGSAHDLAGLSCTDCHGGDKTKSDQPGAHAGILPQSDPKSPFHYKNIPQTCGKCHQPVLERFVKSRHYAQLEASGLGPSCITCHGSLDTKVYSSS
;
A
#
# COMPACT_ATOMS: atom_id res chain seq x y z
N MET A 1 -3.53 42.73 62.76
CA MET A 1 -4.49 41.77 62.14
C MET A 1 -3.79 41.11 60.95
N LYS A 2 -3.29 39.87 61.13
CA LYS A 2 -2.48 39.15 60.12
C LYS A 2 -3.41 38.60 59.02
N ARG A 3 -3.24 39.04 57.78
CA ARG A 3 -3.91 38.47 56.60
C ARG A 3 -3.07 37.30 56.09
N LEU A 4 -3.58 36.08 56.22
CA LEU A 4 -3.01 34.88 55.59
C LEU A 4 -3.24 34.95 54.08
N ILE A 5 -2.16 34.94 53.31
CA ILE A 5 -2.20 34.81 51.85
C ILE A 5 -2.10 33.31 51.55
N LEU A 6 -3.21 32.67 51.19
CA LEU A 6 -3.22 31.32 50.63
C LEU A 6 -2.73 31.42 49.17
N SER A 7 -1.47 31.09 48.92
CA SER A 7 -0.94 30.91 47.57
C SER A 7 -1.47 29.59 47.00
N VAL A 8 -2.48 29.68 46.13
CA VAL A 8 -2.95 28.54 45.33
C VAL A 8 -1.98 28.38 44.16
N LEU A 9 -1.06 27.41 44.25
CA LEU A 9 -0.28 26.96 43.10
C LEU A 9 -1.23 26.28 42.11
N PHE A 10 -1.61 26.98 41.03
CA PHE A 10 -2.20 26.35 39.86
C PHE A 10 -1.11 25.60 39.09
N LEU A 11 -1.00 24.30 39.32
CA LEU A 11 -0.16 23.41 38.53
C LEU A 11 -0.87 23.17 37.18
N THR A 12 -0.62 24.03 36.20
CA THR A 12 -1.10 23.83 34.83
C THR A 12 -0.35 22.64 34.22
N ALA A 13 -0.98 21.46 34.20
CA ALA A 13 -0.46 20.31 33.49
C ALA A 13 -0.46 20.63 31.98
N VAL A 14 0.71 20.96 31.45
CA VAL A 14 0.92 21.14 30.00
C VAL A 14 1.05 19.74 29.41
N ALA A 15 -0.05 19.15 28.98
CA ALA A 15 -0.01 17.89 28.23
C ALA A 15 0.71 18.16 26.90
N PRO A 16 1.73 17.37 26.52
CA PRO A 16 2.35 17.52 25.21
C PRO A 16 1.30 17.17 24.15
N LEU A 17 0.98 18.14 23.29
CA LEU A 17 0.29 17.84 22.03
C LEU A 17 1.21 16.93 21.23
N VAL A 18 0.92 15.63 21.22
CA VAL A 18 1.48 14.72 20.22
C VAL A 18 0.90 15.16 18.88
N ARG A 19 1.68 15.93 18.11
CA ARG A 19 1.38 16.26 16.71
C ARG A 19 1.31 14.92 15.97
N ALA A 20 0.11 14.56 15.50
CA ALA A 20 -0.01 13.48 14.53
C ALA A 20 0.92 13.83 13.36
N ALA A 21 1.89 12.94 13.07
CA ALA A 21 2.74 13.11 11.90
C ALA A 21 1.82 13.24 10.68
N GLU A 22 1.91 14.36 9.98
CA GLU A 22 1.20 14.52 8.71
C GLU A 22 1.73 13.45 7.77
N ALA A 23 0.84 12.63 7.22
CA ALA A 23 1.24 11.60 6.27
C ALA A 23 1.99 12.30 5.12
N GLU A 24 3.21 11.86 4.86
CA GLU A 24 4.04 12.39 3.77
C GLU A 24 3.22 12.47 2.47
N PRO A 25 3.30 13.58 1.72
CA PRO A 25 2.58 13.74 0.47
C PRO A 25 2.90 12.58 -0.47
N ASP A 26 1.87 11.90 -0.97
CA ASP A 26 2.01 10.84 -1.96
C ASP A 26 1.65 11.40 -3.33
N GLY A 27 2.67 11.71 -4.13
CA GLY A 27 2.52 12.26 -5.48
C GLY A 27 1.77 11.32 -6.43
N CYS A 28 1.75 10.01 -6.18
CA CYS A 28 1.01 9.06 -7.00
C CYS A 28 -0.50 9.33 -6.90
N ARG A 29 -1.01 9.55 -5.69
CA ARG A 29 -2.43 9.84 -5.44
C ARG A 29 -2.83 11.22 -5.93
N ALA A 30 -1.92 12.20 -5.89
CA ALA A 30 -2.20 13.56 -6.33
C ALA A 30 -2.67 13.62 -7.79
N CYS A 31 -2.09 12.79 -8.66
CA CYS A 31 -2.53 12.68 -10.06
C CYS A 31 -3.52 11.54 -10.28
N HIS A 32 -3.22 10.31 -9.84
CA HIS A 32 -4.03 9.14 -10.21
C HIS A 32 -5.41 9.06 -9.54
N SER A 33 -5.70 9.96 -8.59
CA SER A 33 -7.05 10.14 -8.05
C SER A 33 -7.95 11.05 -8.90
N GLU A 34 -7.38 11.79 -9.86
CA GLU A 34 -8.12 12.77 -10.64
C GLU A 34 -9.06 12.10 -11.65
N GLU A 35 -10.26 12.65 -11.78
CA GLU A 35 -11.31 12.18 -12.70
C GLU A 35 -10.86 12.09 -14.17
N ARG A 36 -9.89 12.91 -14.60
CA ARG A 36 -9.33 12.84 -15.96
C ARG A 36 -8.74 11.47 -16.31
N PHE A 37 -8.26 10.73 -15.30
CA PHE A 37 -7.73 9.38 -15.51
C PHE A 37 -8.80 8.35 -15.80
N ARG A 38 -10.09 8.63 -15.54
CA ARG A 38 -11.20 7.77 -16.00
C ARG A 38 -11.19 7.55 -17.50
N VAL A 39 -10.69 8.53 -18.26
CA VAL A 39 -10.60 8.49 -19.72
C VAL A 39 -9.16 8.24 -20.17
N GLN A 40 -8.18 8.92 -19.58
CA GLN A 40 -6.77 8.81 -20.02
C GLN A 40 -6.15 7.46 -19.66
N ASN A 41 -6.51 6.88 -18.51
CA ASN A 41 -6.05 5.57 -18.08
C ASN A 41 -7.03 4.98 -17.05
N LYS A 42 -8.16 4.45 -17.55
CA LYS A 42 -9.24 3.94 -16.69
C LYS A 42 -8.74 2.93 -15.66
N LYS A 43 -7.80 2.07 -16.05
CA LYS A 43 -7.27 0.99 -15.20
C LYS A 43 -6.60 1.53 -13.94
N ILE A 44 -5.73 2.55 -14.05
CA ILE A 44 -5.09 3.12 -12.85
C ILE A 44 -6.10 3.87 -11.97
N TYR A 45 -7.06 4.55 -12.59
CA TYR A 45 -8.13 5.22 -11.85
C TYR A 45 -8.96 4.22 -11.04
N ASP A 46 -9.43 3.13 -11.67
CA ASP A 46 -10.19 2.08 -10.99
C ASP A 46 -9.38 1.47 -9.83
N TYR A 47 -8.09 1.19 -10.05
CA TYR A 47 -7.22 0.66 -9.00
C TYR A 47 -7.01 1.63 -7.84
N TYR A 48 -6.90 2.93 -8.10
CA TYR A 48 -6.88 3.93 -7.04
C TYR A 48 -8.17 3.89 -6.22
N GLN A 49 -9.33 3.77 -6.87
CA GLN A 49 -10.62 3.71 -6.18
C GLN A 49 -10.76 2.43 -5.36
N ASP A 50 -10.32 1.28 -5.88
CA ASP A 50 -10.32 0.00 -5.13
C ASP A 50 -9.35 0.05 -3.94
N TRP A 51 -8.18 0.69 -4.11
CA TRP A 51 -7.17 0.81 -3.05
C TRP A 51 -7.61 1.78 -1.95
N LYS A 52 -8.25 2.90 -2.29
CA LYS A 52 -8.68 3.92 -1.32
C LYS A 52 -9.65 3.33 -0.30
N GLY A 53 -9.31 3.39 0.98
CA GLY A 53 -10.07 2.81 2.08
C GLY A 53 -9.91 1.30 2.25
N SER A 54 -9.07 0.65 1.44
CA SER A 54 -8.73 -0.76 1.62
C SER A 54 -7.90 -0.99 2.89
N ALA A 55 -7.72 -2.25 3.28
CA ALA A 55 -6.83 -2.60 4.39
C ALA A 55 -5.39 -2.08 4.18
N HIS A 56 -4.91 -2.01 2.93
CA HIS A 56 -3.58 -1.49 2.61
C HIS A 56 -3.48 0.04 2.75
N ASP A 57 -4.53 0.79 2.36
CA ASP A 57 -4.59 2.24 2.59
C ASP A 57 -4.69 2.55 4.09
N LEU A 58 -5.56 1.84 4.81
CA LEU A 58 -5.71 1.99 6.26
C LEU A 58 -4.44 1.62 7.04
N ALA A 59 -3.61 0.73 6.48
CA ALA A 59 -2.28 0.40 7.02
C ALA A 59 -1.19 1.44 6.68
N GLY A 60 -1.53 2.49 5.91
CA GLY A 60 -0.63 3.57 5.53
C GLY A 60 0.33 3.23 4.37
N LEU A 61 0.07 2.14 3.63
CA LEU A 61 0.92 1.76 2.49
C LEU A 61 0.61 2.62 1.27
N SER A 62 1.65 3.15 0.65
CA SER A 62 1.60 3.91 -0.60
C SER A 62 1.75 2.99 -1.82
N CYS A 63 1.43 3.51 -3.01
CA CYS A 63 1.59 2.81 -4.28
C CYS A 63 3.02 2.28 -4.49
N THR A 64 4.02 3.05 -4.05
CA THR A 64 5.43 2.74 -4.24
C THR A 64 5.91 1.54 -3.43
N ASP A 65 5.23 1.22 -2.33
CA ASP A 65 5.62 0.11 -1.45
C ASP A 65 5.51 -1.24 -2.16
N CYS A 66 4.69 -1.30 -3.22
CA CYS A 66 4.55 -2.46 -4.08
C CYS A 66 5.04 -2.23 -5.53
N HIS A 67 4.69 -1.10 -6.16
CA HIS A 67 4.87 -0.89 -7.60
C HIS A 67 6.24 -0.31 -8.01
N GLY A 68 7.03 0.21 -7.06
CA GLY A 68 8.19 1.06 -7.37
C GLY A 68 7.78 2.49 -7.72
N GLY A 69 8.60 3.22 -8.46
CA GLY A 69 8.39 4.65 -8.70
C GLY A 69 8.95 5.52 -7.58
N ASP A 70 8.69 6.83 -7.67
CA ASP A 70 9.12 7.81 -6.69
C ASP A 70 7.97 8.76 -6.35
N LYS A 71 7.34 8.54 -5.19
CA LYS A 71 6.20 9.35 -4.70
C LYS A 71 6.56 10.80 -4.37
N THR A 72 7.85 11.15 -4.36
CA THR A 72 8.33 12.50 -4.08
C THR A 72 8.41 13.38 -5.33
N LYS A 73 8.32 12.79 -6.53
CA LYS A 73 8.37 13.52 -7.80
C LYS A 73 6.98 13.97 -8.24
N SER A 74 6.92 15.16 -8.83
CA SER A 74 5.68 15.75 -9.36
C SER A 74 5.57 15.64 -10.89
N ASP A 75 6.66 15.34 -11.58
CA ASP A 75 6.66 15.09 -13.02
C ASP A 75 6.46 13.60 -13.32
N GLN A 76 5.76 13.31 -14.42
CA GLN A 76 5.42 11.94 -14.80
C GLN A 76 6.67 11.04 -14.99
N PRO A 77 7.72 11.46 -15.74
CA PRO A 77 8.92 10.63 -15.91
C PRO A 77 9.61 10.28 -14.58
N GLY A 78 9.77 11.26 -13.68
CA GLY A 78 10.36 11.04 -12.37
C GLY A 78 9.52 10.14 -11.48
N ALA A 79 8.21 10.39 -11.40
CA ALA A 79 7.31 9.61 -10.55
C ALA A 79 7.19 8.15 -11.00
N HIS A 80 7.26 7.89 -12.32
CA HIS A 80 7.15 6.54 -12.89
C HIS A 80 8.50 5.85 -13.09
N ALA A 81 9.62 6.46 -12.69
CA ALA A 81 10.93 5.88 -12.83
C ALA A 81 11.03 4.53 -12.08
N GLY A 82 11.40 3.47 -12.80
CA GLY A 82 11.53 2.13 -12.22
C GLY A 82 10.22 1.35 -12.06
N ILE A 83 9.07 1.91 -12.47
CA ILE A 83 7.83 1.13 -12.59
C ILE A 83 7.95 0.24 -13.84
N LEU A 84 7.84 -1.07 -13.65
CA LEU A 84 7.99 -2.06 -14.72
C LEU A 84 6.64 -2.67 -15.11
N PRO A 85 6.36 -2.88 -16.41
CA PRO A 85 5.13 -3.53 -16.85
C PRO A 85 5.07 -4.99 -16.37
N GLN A 86 3.86 -5.53 -16.19
CA GLN A 86 3.64 -6.91 -15.72
C GLN A 86 4.28 -8.00 -16.61
N SER A 87 4.51 -7.66 -17.89
CA SER A 87 5.17 -8.53 -18.86
C SER A 87 6.69 -8.60 -18.69
N ASP A 88 7.29 -7.66 -17.97
CA ASP A 88 8.73 -7.68 -17.67
C ASP A 88 9.01 -8.67 -16.54
N PRO A 89 9.87 -9.69 -16.74
CA PRO A 89 10.20 -10.65 -15.70
C PRO A 89 10.80 -10.07 -14.42
N LYS A 90 11.34 -8.85 -14.47
CA LYS A 90 11.89 -8.13 -13.31
C LYS A 90 10.82 -7.33 -12.56
N SER A 91 9.61 -7.19 -13.12
CA SER A 91 8.53 -6.47 -12.45
C SER A 91 8.16 -7.17 -11.14
N PRO A 92 7.96 -6.45 -10.03
CA PRO A 92 7.43 -7.04 -8.79
C PRO A 92 6.05 -7.67 -9.00
N PHE A 93 5.34 -7.28 -10.06
CA PHE A 93 4.04 -7.81 -10.42
C PHE A 93 4.06 -8.72 -11.64
N HIS A 94 5.23 -9.10 -12.15
CA HIS A 94 5.28 -10.27 -13.00
C HIS A 94 4.64 -11.45 -12.27
N TYR A 95 3.83 -12.25 -12.95
CA TYR A 95 2.94 -13.20 -12.32
C TYR A 95 3.65 -14.16 -11.34
N LYS A 96 4.87 -14.59 -11.67
CA LYS A 96 5.72 -15.43 -10.80
C LYS A 96 6.28 -14.71 -9.58
N ASN A 97 6.42 -13.38 -9.64
CA ASN A 97 7.01 -12.55 -8.58
C ASN A 97 5.96 -12.05 -7.55
N ILE A 98 4.67 -12.20 -7.85
CA ILE A 98 3.57 -11.76 -6.98
C ILE A 98 3.71 -12.32 -5.55
N PRO A 99 3.98 -13.63 -5.34
CA PRO A 99 4.14 -14.17 -3.99
C PRO A 99 5.25 -13.46 -3.19
N GLN A 100 6.37 -13.16 -3.82
CA GLN A 100 7.51 -12.50 -3.19
C GLN A 100 7.17 -11.04 -2.85
N THR A 101 6.42 -10.35 -3.71
CA THR A 101 5.96 -8.97 -3.44
C THR A 101 5.03 -8.93 -2.23
N CYS A 102 3.99 -9.76 -2.19
CA CYS A 102 3.07 -9.83 -1.04
C CYS A 102 3.79 -10.31 0.23
N GLY A 103 4.71 -11.27 0.07
CA GLY A 103 5.46 -11.87 1.18
C GLY A 103 6.47 -10.95 1.85
N LYS A 104 6.76 -9.76 1.31
CA LYS A 104 7.55 -8.74 2.02
C LYS A 104 6.96 -8.39 3.39
N CYS A 105 5.62 -8.35 3.46
CA CYS A 105 4.86 -8.09 4.69
C CYS A 105 4.10 -9.33 5.17
N HIS A 106 3.60 -10.17 4.26
CA HIS A 106 2.85 -11.39 4.60
C HIS A 106 3.76 -12.63 4.70
N GLN A 107 4.89 -12.51 5.40
CA GLN A 107 5.92 -13.56 5.48
C GLN A 107 5.38 -14.93 5.96
N PRO A 108 4.57 -15.03 7.04
CA PRO A 108 4.08 -16.33 7.49
C PRO A 108 3.15 -17.01 6.47
N VAL A 109 2.46 -16.22 5.64
CA VAL A 109 1.62 -16.75 4.55
C VAL A 109 2.51 -17.24 3.41
N LEU A 110 3.52 -16.45 3.02
CA LEU A 110 4.48 -16.83 1.98
C LEU A 110 5.18 -18.16 2.34
N GLU A 111 5.65 -18.31 3.58
CA GLU A 111 6.33 -19.53 4.05
C GLU A 111 5.49 -20.80 3.88
N ARG A 112 4.17 -20.68 4.03
CA ARG A 112 3.23 -21.78 3.81
C ARG A 112 2.93 -21.95 2.32
N PHE A 113 2.75 -20.84 1.61
CA PHE A 113 2.43 -20.85 0.18
C PHE A 113 3.52 -21.51 -0.65
N VAL A 114 4.80 -21.24 -0.39
CA VAL A 114 5.92 -21.83 -1.14
C VAL A 114 6.03 -23.35 -1.00
N LYS A 115 5.41 -23.93 0.03
CA LYS A 115 5.34 -25.38 0.26
C LYS A 115 4.11 -26.03 -0.41
N SER A 116 3.25 -25.23 -1.04
CA SER A 116 2.00 -25.71 -1.64
C SER A 116 2.16 -26.19 -3.08
N ARG A 117 1.20 -27.00 -3.54
CA ARG A 117 1.10 -27.39 -4.95
C ARG A 117 0.81 -26.20 -5.87
N HIS A 118 0.15 -25.15 -5.37
CA HIS A 118 -0.10 -23.92 -6.13
C HIS A 118 1.22 -23.25 -6.53
N TYR A 119 2.12 -23.06 -5.55
CA TYR A 119 3.43 -22.48 -5.80
C TYR A 119 4.28 -23.39 -6.71
N ALA A 120 4.25 -24.71 -6.49
CA ALA A 120 4.98 -25.65 -7.35
C ALA A 120 4.56 -25.52 -8.83
N GLN A 121 3.26 -25.41 -9.12
CA GLN A 121 2.76 -25.21 -10.49
C GLN A 121 3.13 -23.82 -11.03
N LEU A 122 3.02 -22.78 -10.21
CA LEU A 122 3.36 -21.40 -10.56
C LEU A 122 4.84 -21.30 -10.96
N GLU A 123 5.74 -21.87 -10.18
CA GLU A 123 7.18 -21.84 -10.48
C GLU A 123 7.51 -22.61 -11.76
N ALA A 124 6.98 -23.84 -11.88
CA ALA A 124 7.30 -24.71 -13.01
C ALA A 124 6.80 -24.16 -14.35
N SER A 125 5.60 -23.57 -14.39
CA SER A 125 4.92 -23.24 -15.65
C SER A 125 4.50 -21.77 -15.78
N GLY A 126 4.44 -21.01 -14.69
CA GLY A 126 3.82 -19.69 -14.67
C GLY A 126 2.28 -19.71 -14.65
N LEU A 127 1.65 -20.90 -14.57
CA LEU A 127 0.19 -21.07 -14.69
C LEU A 127 -0.49 -21.50 -13.38
N GLY A 128 0.25 -21.65 -12.28
CA GLY A 128 -0.33 -21.94 -10.97
C GLY A 128 -1.01 -20.72 -10.36
N PRO A 129 -1.98 -20.88 -9.43
CA PRO A 129 -2.56 -19.76 -8.70
C PRO A 129 -1.48 -18.93 -8.01
N SER A 130 -1.65 -17.61 -7.98
CA SER A 130 -0.88 -16.68 -7.16
C SER A 130 -1.79 -16.05 -6.10
N CYS A 131 -1.24 -15.17 -5.25
CA CYS A 131 -1.99 -14.48 -4.20
C CYS A 131 -3.25 -13.81 -4.77
N ILE A 132 -3.09 -13.04 -5.84
CA ILE A 132 -4.18 -12.28 -6.48
C ILE A 132 -5.20 -13.15 -7.22
N THR A 133 -4.93 -14.45 -7.43
CA THR A 133 -5.91 -15.36 -8.04
C THR A 133 -7.14 -15.51 -7.15
N CYS A 134 -6.95 -15.57 -5.83
CA CYS A 134 -8.05 -15.65 -4.87
C CYS A 134 -8.28 -14.31 -4.15
N HIS A 135 -7.24 -13.51 -3.93
CA HIS A 135 -7.35 -12.24 -3.21
C HIS A 135 -7.73 -11.04 -4.10
N GLY A 136 -7.83 -11.25 -5.41
CA GLY A 136 -8.03 -10.16 -6.36
C GLY A 136 -6.85 -9.20 -6.45
N SER A 137 -6.96 -8.20 -7.32
CA SER A 137 -5.94 -7.16 -7.41
C SER A 137 -5.91 -6.33 -6.13
N LEU A 138 -4.71 -6.02 -5.63
CA LEU A 138 -4.49 -5.19 -4.43
C LEU A 138 -5.04 -5.79 -3.11
N ASP A 139 -5.43 -7.07 -3.11
CA ASP A 139 -6.06 -7.78 -1.98
C ASP A 139 -7.28 -7.05 -1.39
N THR A 140 -8.04 -6.36 -2.24
CA THR A 140 -9.22 -5.61 -1.79
C THR A 140 -10.47 -6.50 -1.71
N LYS A 141 -10.43 -7.70 -2.31
CA LYS A 141 -11.56 -8.63 -2.41
C LYS A 141 -11.09 -10.09 -2.35
N VAL A 142 -11.37 -10.76 -1.24
CA VAL A 142 -11.10 -12.20 -1.12
C VAL A 142 -12.23 -12.99 -1.80
N TYR A 143 -11.94 -13.60 -2.93
CA TYR A 143 -12.79 -14.60 -3.56
C TYR A 143 -12.71 -15.91 -2.76
N SER A 144 -13.70 -16.15 -1.90
CA SER A 144 -13.85 -17.46 -1.27
C SER A 144 -14.61 -18.40 -2.19
N SER A 145 -14.18 -19.65 -2.27
CA SER A 145 -15.02 -20.76 -2.71
C SER A 145 -16.07 -21.04 -1.62
N SER A 146 -17.15 -20.28 -1.59
CA SER A 146 -18.39 -20.75 -0.94
C SER A 146 -18.97 -21.90 -1.75
#